data_AF-A0A952RPJ2-F1
#
_entry.id   AF-A0A952RPJ2-F1
#
_cell.length_a   1.000
_cell.length_b   1.000
_cell.length_c   1.000
_cell.angle_alpha   90.00
_cell.angle_beta   90.00
_cell.angle_gamma   90.00
#
_symmetry.space_group_name_H-M   'P 1'
#
loop_
_entity.id
_entity.type
_entity.pdbx_description
1 polymer ?
#
loop_
_entity_poly.entity_id
_entity_poly.type
_entity_poly.pdbx_seq_one_letter_code
_entity_poly.pdbx_strand_id
1 'polypeptide(L)'
;MHRAKGLEFHVVLASSEKQEPLRKQGWAKRASRRIDAVLDVATPLSVLARDPWWAEACARPAVVKFVVETLFDEKGHVFELEDAPWLARHPASAIASAWQDLCARAEAIALPASLSAFDALVAATTSNLGDHVAAHFRNELRATMQIDVGHDGANRGANRVLALGASRTAALLAVLRASSEPLHRDELARRVGIERIGNLPDEAIVFGRGTIGLREHFRDFDQWRARLVPAAVRIVEQLGPERQWHTSELLDELRESHDIPEWLTAYGLGALIKAGSELRYLGRFRVALPGSRENESRVYVHEALEELLVDAGEPVARGVLVTKLGSRLGASEIAIAQVFTRPQFVRVDRERIGLLARDVPGGASAIAEAAAHVEAVLARRERGLSEVHAHEEVRALSPDHARWTAELTMSGLRADGRFRFSTSGALGLATWESTRVPTRLELVRNSLAEAGGRVSAEAVLARIEAYYGDRPSRSGLLSLASNIQASVDGDWLSRRPEDTA
;
A
#
# COMPACT_ATOMS: atom_id res chain seq x y z
N MET A 1 -18.29 -42.78 -16.14
CA MET A 1 -18.12 -44.23 -16.34
C MET A 1 -18.17 -44.89 -14.97
N HIS A 2 -19.06 -45.87 -14.83
CA HIS A 2 -19.20 -46.85 -13.75
C HIS A 2 -19.23 -46.41 -12.27
N ARG A 3 -20.46 -46.46 -11.73
CA ARG A 3 -20.76 -46.92 -10.37
C ARG A 3 -19.96 -48.17 -10.03
N ALA A 4 -19.11 -48.09 -9.01
CA ALA A 4 -18.72 -49.25 -8.21
C ALA A 4 -19.54 -49.21 -6.92
N LYS A 5 -20.34 -50.26 -6.70
CA LYS A 5 -21.10 -50.49 -5.47
C LYS A 5 -20.11 -50.67 -4.31
N GLY A 6 -19.99 -49.67 -3.45
CA GLY A 6 -19.34 -49.82 -2.15
C GLY A 6 -20.26 -50.59 -1.20
N LEU A 7 -19.75 -51.65 -0.57
CA LEU A 7 -20.35 -52.19 0.64
C LEU A 7 -20.26 -51.10 1.72
N GLU A 8 -21.40 -50.49 2.06
CA GLU A 8 -21.53 -49.68 3.26
C GLU A 8 -21.51 -50.62 4.48
N PHE A 9 -20.39 -50.63 5.20
CA PHE A 9 -20.38 -51.13 6.56
C PHE A 9 -21.08 -50.10 7.45
N HIS A 10 -22.36 -50.33 7.76
CA HIS A 10 -23.03 -49.66 8.86
C HIS A 10 -22.34 -50.05 10.18
N VAL A 11 -21.36 -49.26 10.60
CA VAL A 11 -20.83 -49.31 11.97
C VAL A 11 -21.88 -48.69 12.88
N VAL A 12 -22.72 -49.54 13.46
CA VAL A 12 -23.60 -49.15 14.56
C VAL A 12 -22.70 -48.77 15.74
N LEU A 13 -22.67 -47.48 16.09
CA LEU A 13 -22.02 -46.98 17.31
C LEU A 13 -22.69 -47.62 18.52
N ALA A 14 -22.13 -48.72 19.01
CA ALA A 14 -22.59 -49.38 20.22
C ALA A 14 -22.21 -48.50 21.43
N SER A 15 -23.16 -48.24 22.33
CA SER A 15 -22.92 -47.55 23.61
C SER A 15 -21.77 -48.21 24.38
N SER A 16 -21.02 -47.44 25.19
CA SER A 16 -19.83 -47.94 25.90
C SER A 16 -20.11 -49.20 26.75
N GLU A 17 -21.34 -49.35 27.25
CA GLU A 17 -21.82 -50.55 27.98
C GLU A 17 -21.76 -51.84 27.15
N LYS A 18 -21.93 -51.79 25.82
CA LYS A 18 -21.89 -52.97 24.94
C LYS A 18 -20.47 -53.37 24.52
N GLN A 19 -19.47 -52.52 24.77
CA GLN A 19 -18.09 -52.75 24.35
C GLN A 19 -17.25 -53.44 25.44
N GLU A 20 -17.68 -53.37 26.70
CA GLU A 20 -16.99 -53.97 27.83
C GLU A 20 -16.78 -55.50 27.75
N PRO A 21 -17.73 -56.31 27.23
CA PRO A 21 -17.53 -57.74 27.03
C PRO A 21 -16.45 -58.06 25.98
N LEU A 22 -16.32 -57.23 24.94
CA LEU A 22 -15.30 -57.40 23.88
C LEU A 22 -13.89 -57.11 24.42
N ARG A 23 -13.75 -56.08 25.26
CA ARG A 23 -12.48 -55.71 25.90
C ARG A 23 -11.92 -56.83 26.81
N LYS A 24 -12.78 -57.69 27.37
CA LYS A 24 -12.38 -58.81 28.24
C LYS A 24 -11.87 -60.03 27.48
N GLN A 25 -12.03 -60.09 26.15
CA GLN A 25 -11.60 -61.22 25.33
C GLN A 25 -10.07 -61.32 25.21
N GLY A 26 -9.54 -62.54 25.06
CA GLY A 26 -8.09 -62.79 25.00
C GLY A 26 -7.37 -62.10 23.84
N TRP A 27 -8.03 -61.98 22.68
CA TRP A 27 -7.48 -61.28 21.53
C TRP A 27 -7.40 -59.76 21.78
N ALA A 28 -8.38 -59.16 22.46
CA ALA A 28 -8.39 -57.73 22.79
C ALA A 28 -7.26 -57.38 23.75
N LYS A 29 -6.98 -58.22 24.76
CA LYS A 29 -5.81 -58.05 25.65
C LYS A 29 -4.48 -58.15 24.91
N ARG A 30 -4.38 -59.00 23.87
CA ARG A 30 -3.18 -59.12 23.03
C ARG A 30 -3.04 -57.91 22.10
N ALA A 31 -4.13 -57.43 21.51
CA ALA A 31 -4.16 -56.23 20.68
C ALA A 31 -3.81 -54.97 21.49
N SER A 32 -4.38 -54.78 22.69
CA SER A 32 -4.02 -53.66 23.57
C SER A 32 -2.53 -53.65 23.87
N ARG A 33 -1.91 -54.78 24.20
CA ARG A 33 -0.46 -54.84 24.47
C ARG A 33 0.39 -54.46 23.26
N ARG A 34 -0.05 -54.85 22.05
CA ARG A 34 0.64 -54.49 20.80
C ARG A 34 0.49 -53.01 20.47
N ILE A 35 -0.70 -52.45 20.71
CA ILE A 35 -0.98 -51.01 20.59
C ILE A 35 -0.13 -50.24 21.60
N ASP A 36 -0.20 -50.58 22.89
CA ASP A 36 0.58 -49.93 23.95
C ASP A 36 2.10 -49.93 23.64
N ALA A 37 2.62 -51.00 23.04
CA ALA A 37 4.03 -51.11 22.66
C ALA A 37 4.47 -50.19 21.50
N VAL A 38 3.53 -49.63 20.73
CA VAL A 38 3.82 -48.75 19.59
C VAL A 38 3.28 -47.33 19.78
N LEU A 39 2.58 -47.05 20.88
CA LEU A 39 2.00 -45.72 21.15
C LEU A 39 2.98 -44.72 21.75
N ASP A 40 4.12 -45.19 22.29
CA ASP A 40 5.12 -44.31 22.90
C ASP A 40 5.81 -43.41 21.87
N VAL A 41 5.74 -43.76 20.58
CA VAL A 41 6.24 -42.95 19.47
C VAL A 41 5.16 -42.90 18.40
N ALA A 42 4.79 -41.71 17.93
CA ALA A 42 3.93 -41.59 16.76
C ALA A 42 4.56 -42.35 15.57
N THR A 43 3.85 -43.35 15.05
CA THR A 43 4.40 -44.29 14.06
C THR A 43 3.50 -44.36 12.82
N PRO A 44 4.06 -44.26 11.60
CA PRO A 44 3.27 -44.45 10.38
C PRO A 44 2.71 -45.86 10.30
N LEU A 45 1.47 -46.04 9.85
CA LEU A 45 0.91 -47.38 9.65
C LEU A 45 1.72 -48.19 8.61
N SER A 46 2.42 -47.54 7.67
CA SER A 46 3.30 -48.20 6.71
C SER A 46 4.53 -48.84 7.37
N VAL A 47 5.02 -48.28 8.47
CA VAL A 47 6.10 -48.87 9.28
C VAL A 47 5.57 -50.05 10.07
N LEU A 48 4.39 -49.91 10.69
CA LEU A 48 3.72 -50.99 11.41
C LEU A 48 3.39 -52.18 10.50
N ALA A 49 2.97 -51.93 9.26
CA ALA A 49 2.63 -52.96 8.27
C ALA A 49 3.76 -53.95 7.95
N ARG A 50 5.00 -53.66 8.35
CA ARG A 50 6.14 -54.59 8.23
C ARG A 50 6.04 -55.76 9.22
N ASP A 51 5.32 -55.60 10.33
CA ASP A 51 4.98 -56.70 11.24
C ASP A 51 3.76 -57.46 10.68
N PRO A 52 3.84 -58.78 10.48
CA PRO A 52 2.73 -59.59 9.97
C PRO A 52 1.42 -59.44 10.77
N TRP A 53 1.50 -59.11 12.06
CA TRP A 53 0.33 -58.87 12.91
C TRP A 53 -0.44 -57.60 12.50
N TRP A 54 0.29 -56.56 12.08
CA TRP A 54 -0.27 -55.27 11.69
C TRP A 54 -0.62 -55.19 10.20
N ALA A 55 0.04 -55.97 9.34
CA ALA A 55 -0.03 -55.88 7.88
C ALA A 55 -1.46 -55.78 7.32
N GLU A 56 -2.36 -56.69 7.71
CA GLU A 56 -3.73 -56.73 7.20
C GLU A 56 -4.59 -55.57 7.76
N ALA A 57 -4.36 -55.18 9.01
CA ALA A 57 -5.06 -54.06 9.64
C ALA A 57 -4.62 -52.73 9.02
N CYS A 58 -3.32 -52.53 8.83
CA CYS A 58 -2.74 -51.31 8.22
C CYS A 58 -3.15 -51.12 6.75
N ALA A 59 -3.51 -52.18 6.03
CA ALA A 59 -4.12 -52.07 4.70
C ALA A 59 -5.52 -51.43 4.73
N ARG A 60 -6.14 -51.30 5.91
CA ARG A 60 -7.44 -50.66 6.13
C ARG A 60 -7.37 -49.67 7.31
N PRO A 61 -6.80 -48.46 7.11
CA PRO A 61 -6.60 -47.48 8.19
C PRO A 61 -7.86 -47.15 8.98
N ALA A 62 -9.04 -47.12 8.33
CA ALA A 62 -10.32 -46.91 9.01
C ALA A 62 -10.66 -48.00 10.04
N VAL A 63 -10.23 -49.24 9.81
CA VAL A 63 -10.40 -50.36 10.76
C VAL A 63 -9.50 -50.17 11.96
N VAL A 64 -8.23 -49.79 11.73
CA VAL A 64 -7.29 -49.48 12.83
C VAL A 64 -7.84 -48.34 13.68
N LYS A 65 -8.30 -47.26 13.03
CA LYS A 65 -8.91 -46.12 13.70
C LYS A 65 -10.08 -46.52 14.57
N PHE A 66 -11.05 -47.25 14.01
CA PHE A 66 -12.21 -47.72 14.75
C PHE A 66 -11.81 -48.60 15.94
N VAL A 67 -10.90 -49.56 15.74
CA VAL A 67 -10.46 -50.47 16.80
C VAL A 67 -9.73 -49.70 17.92
N VAL A 68 -8.80 -48.81 17.58
CA VAL A 68 -8.01 -48.08 18.57
C VAL A 68 -8.87 -47.06 19.32
N GLU A 69 -9.62 -46.21 18.60
CA GLU A 69 -10.35 -45.10 19.20
C GLU A 69 -11.63 -45.57 19.90
N THR A 70 -12.34 -46.56 19.33
CA THR A 70 -13.61 -47.04 19.90
C THR A 70 -13.40 -48.17 20.91
N LEU A 71 -12.64 -49.21 20.57
CA LEU A 71 -12.54 -50.40 21.44
C LEU A 71 -11.53 -50.24 22.57
N PHE A 72 -10.52 -49.37 22.43
CA PHE A 72 -9.46 -49.20 23.41
C PHE A 72 -9.47 -47.84 24.12
N ASP A 73 -10.66 -47.23 24.26
CA ASP A 73 -10.89 -46.08 25.14
C ASP A 73 -9.97 -44.90 24.84
N GLU A 74 -9.77 -44.61 23.54
CA GLU A 74 -8.90 -43.50 23.09
C GLU A 74 -7.44 -43.60 23.59
N LYS A 75 -6.96 -44.81 23.95
CA LYS A 75 -5.55 -45.04 24.29
C LYS A 75 -4.59 -44.55 23.20
N GLY A 76 -5.04 -44.56 21.96
CA GLY A 76 -4.35 -44.00 20.82
C GLY A 76 -5.33 -43.41 19.81
N HIS A 77 -4.78 -42.70 18.85
CA HIS A 77 -5.52 -42.01 17.81
C HIS A 77 -4.88 -42.28 16.46
N VAL A 78 -5.73 -42.39 15.44
CA VAL A 78 -5.28 -42.50 14.05
C VAL A 78 -5.57 -41.20 13.33
N PHE A 79 -4.51 -40.52 12.89
CA PHE A 79 -4.58 -39.25 12.18
C PHE A 79 -3.77 -39.30 10.89
N GLU A 80 -4.02 -38.34 10.00
CA GLU A 80 -3.29 -38.20 8.74
C GLU A 80 -2.20 -37.13 8.88
N LEU A 81 -1.00 -37.45 8.40
CA LEU A 81 0.16 -36.56 8.33
C LEU A 81 0.94 -36.90 7.06
N GLU A 82 1.21 -35.89 6.21
CA GLU A 82 1.80 -36.07 4.88
C GLU A 82 1.03 -37.08 4.01
N ASP A 83 -0.31 -37.00 4.00
CA ASP A 83 -1.20 -37.92 3.29
C ASP A 83 -1.03 -39.41 3.68
N ALA A 84 -0.35 -39.70 4.80
CA ALA A 84 -0.18 -41.03 5.34
C ALA A 84 -0.93 -41.16 6.68
N PRO A 85 -1.51 -42.33 7.00
CA PRO A 85 -2.12 -42.57 8.31
C PRO A 85 -1.06 -42.95 9.36
N TRP A 86 -1.20 -42.38 10.55
CA TRP A 86 -0.32 -42.54 11.69
C TRP A 86 -1.08 -43.03 12.90
N LEU A 87 -0.43 -43.82 13.74
CA LEU A 87 -0.91 -44.20 15.07
C LEU A 87 -0.05 -43.50 16.13
N ALA A 88 -0.68 -42.75 17.04
CA ALA A 88 0.01 -42.14 18.17
C ALA A 88 -0.86 -42.11 19.42
N ARG A 89 -0.24 -41.88 20.58
CA ARG A 89 -0.92 -41.68 21.86
C ARG A 89 -1.76 -40.40 21.90
N HIS A 90 -1.35 -39.37 21.17
CA HIS A 90 -1.98 -38.04 21.22
C HIS A 90 -2.99 -37.86 20.08
N PRO A 91 -4.13 -37.19 20.32
CA PRO A 91 -5.10 -36.89 19.29
C PRO A 91 -4.55 -35.88 18.28
N ALA A 92 -5.14 -35.86 17.08
CA ALA A 92 -4.80 -34.90 16.03
C ALA A 92 -4.87 -33.44 16.51
N SER A 93 -5.81 -33.13 17.40
CA SER A 93 -5.95 -31.79 18.01
C SER A 93 -4.76 -31.39 18.88
N ALA A 94 -4.16 -32.33 19.61
CA ALA A 94 -2.97 -32.06 20.43
C ALA A 94 -1.74 -31.81 19.55
N ILE A 95 -1.60 -32.55 18.44
CA ILE A 95 -0.53 -32.34 17.45
C ILE A 95 -0.72 -30.98 16.77
N ALA A 96 -1.94 -30.66 16.32
CA ALA A 96 -2.25 -29.36 15.73
C ALA A 96 -1.98 -28.21 16.71
N SER A 97 -2.34 -28.36 17.98
CA SER A 97 -2.05 -27.37 19.02
C SER A 97 -0.55 -27.20 19.27
N ALA A 98 0.23 -28.29 19.25
CA ALA A 98 1.68 -28.23 19.37
C ALA A 98 2.33 -27.54 18.16
N TRP A 99 1.80 -27.77 16.95
CA TRP A 99 2.25 -27.05 15.76
C TRP A 99 1.98 -25.54 15.87
N GLN A 100 0.78 -25.16 16.33
CA GLN A 100 0.43 -23.76 16.56
C GLN A 100 1.33 -23.10 17.61
N ASP A 101 1.61 -23.79 18.73
CA ASP A 101 2.55 -23.32 19.76
C ASP A 101 3.96 -23.13 19.18
N LEU A 102 4.44 -24.10 18.40
CA LEU A 102 5.74 -24.02 17.73
C LEU A 102 5.82 -22.80 16.81
N CYS A 103 4.82 -22.58 15.95
CA CYS A 103 4.78 -21.42 15.04
C CYS A 103 4.77 -20.10 15.82
N ALA A 104 3.89 -19.96 16.82
CA ALA A 104 3.80 -18.75 17.63
C ALA A 104 5.13 -18.43 18.35
N ARG A 105 5.80 -19.46 18.88
CA ARG A 105 7.10 -19.31 19.55
C ARG A 105 8.23 -19.04 18.57
N ALA A 106 8.18 -19.61 17.37
CA ALA A 106 9.16 -19.34 16.30
C ALA A 106 9.07 -17.90 15.81
N GLU A 107 7.85 -17.36 15.64
CA GLU A 107 7.60 -15.97 15.26
C GLU A 107 8.08 -14.97 16.33
N ALA A 108 8.09 -15.37 17.60
CA ALA A 108 8.57 -14.54 18.70
C ALA A 108 10.11 -14.45 18.81
N ILE A 109 10.86 -15.26 18.04
CA ILE A 109 12.33 -15.21 18.05
C ILE A 109 12.82 -13.96 17.32
N ALA A 110 13.66 -13.16 17.99
CA ALA A 110 14.32 -12.02 17.34
C ALA A 110 15.29 -12.49 16.26
N LEU A 111 15.09 -12.00 15.03
CA LEU A 111 15.89 -12.35 13.86
C LEU A 111 16.91 -11.24 13.53
N PRO A 112 18.11 -11.57 13.03
CA PRO A 112 18.56 -12.92 12.63
C PRO A 112 18.95 -13.83 13.80
N ALA A 113 18.60 -15.12 13.72
CA ALA A 113 18.87 -16.12 14.77
C ALA A 113 19.55 -17.39 14.23
N SER A 114 20.24 -18.14 15.08
CA SER A 114 20.85 -19.42 14.70
C SER A 114 19.79 -20.48 14.39
N LEU A 115 20.00 -21.30 13.35
CA LEU A 115 19.11 -22.44 13.03
C LEU A 115 18.95 -23.41 14.22
N SER A 116 20.00 -23.60 15.02
CA SER A 116 19.95 -24.43 16.23
C SER A 116 18.96 -23.95 17.29
N ALA A 117 18.63 -22.65 17.34
CA ALA A 117 17.61 -22.13 18.24
C ALA A 117 16.22 -22.67 17.86
N PHE A 118 15.94 -22.80 16.56
CA PHE A 118 14.70 -23.39 16.06
C PHE A 118 14.67 -24.91 16.22
N ASP A 119 15.80 -25.59 15.99
CA ASP A 119 15.89 -27.03 16.24
C ASP A 119 15.63 -27.36 17.73
N ALA A 120 16.15 -26.54 18.65
CA ALA A 120 15.87 -26.66 20.08
C ALA A 120 14.40 -26.38 20.42
N LEU A 121 13.78 -25.42 19.72
CA LEU A 121 12.35 -25.12 19.87
C LEU A 121 11.48 -26.30 19.44
N VAL A 122 11.77 -26.91 18.28
CA VAL A 122 11.09 -28.12 17.81
C VAL A 122 11.23 -29.24 18.84
N ALA A 123 12.45 -29.50 19.33
CA ALA A 123 12.69 -30.54 20.32
C ALA A 123 11.90 -30.30 21.62
N ALA A 124 11.82 -29.05 22.10
CA ALA A 124 11.05 -28.71 23.29
C ALA A 124 9.55 -28.97 23.09
N THR A 125 8.97 -28.54 21.96
CA THR A 125 7.53 -28.66 21.68
C THR A 125 7.11 -30.10 21.35
N THR A 126 8.02 -30.92 20.82
CA THR A 126 7.72 -32.29 20.37
C THR A 126 8.27 -33.39 21.28
N SER A 127 8.83 -33.03 22.44
CA SER A 127 9.45 -33.96 23.40
C SER A 127 8.57 -35.17 23.78
N ASN A 128 7.24 -35.00 23.81
CA ASN A 128 6.29 -36.07 24.12
C ASN A 128 5.54 -36.63 22.88
N LEU A 129 5.80 -36.10 21.67
CA LEU A 129 5.09 -36.48 20.44
C LEU A 129 5.86 -37.50 19.57
N GLY A 130 7.16 -37.68 19.85
CA GLY A 130 8.02 -38.64 19.17
C GLY A 130 8.83 -38.05 18.02
N ASP A 131 9.92 -38.73 17.66
CA ASP A 131 10.96 -38.26 16.73
C ASP A 131 10.43 -37.97 15.31
N HIS A 132 9.43 -38.73 14.87
CA HIS A 132 8.84 -38.55 13.55
C HIS A 132 8.04 -37.27 13.43
N VAL A 133 7.23 -36.94 14.45
CA VAL A 133 6.49 -35.66 14.50
C VAL A 133 7.48 -34.50 14.62
N ALA A 134 8.55 -34.67 15.41
CA ALA A 134 9.64 -33.71 15.49
C ALA A 134 10.31 -33.48 14.12
N ALA A 135 10.57 -34.55 13.36
CA ALA A 135 11.14 -34.46 12.02
C ALA A 135 10.20 -33.75 11.04
N HIS A 136 8.90 -34.08 11.07
CA HIS A 136 7.89 -33.40 10.25
C HIS A 136 7.81 -31.90 10.58
N PHE A 137 7.65 -31.55 11.86
CA PHE A 137 7.61 -30.14 12.30
C PHE A 137 8.87 -29.39 11.91
N ARG A 138 10.05 -30.02 12.02
CA ARG A 138 11.31 -29.42 11.59
C ARG A 138 11.31 -29.15 10.08
N ASN A 139 10.85 -30.10 9.27
CA ASN A 139 10.82 -29.96 7.81
C ASN A 139 9.85 -28.86 7.38
N GLU A 140 8.63 -28.87 7.92
CA GLU A 140 7.61 -27.86 7.64
C GLU A 140 8.10 -26.47 8.05
N LEU A 141 8.66 -26.33 9.27
CA LEU A 141 9.15 -25.04 9.73
C LEU A 141 10.32 -24.55 8.86
N ARG A 142 11.27 -25.43 8.51
CA ARG A 142 12.40 -25.10 7.62
C ARG A 142 11.94 -24.70 6.23
N ALA A 143 10.87 -25.28 5.69
CA ALA A 143 10.32 -24.90 4.39
C ALA A 143 9.84 -23.44 4.36
N THR A 144 9.52 -22.86 5.53
CA THR A 144 9.14 -21.45 5.65
C THR A 144 10.33 -20.51 5.92
N MET A 145 11.52 -21.03 6.25
CA MET A 145 12.65 -20.19 6.65
C MET A 145 13.43 -19.66 5.45
N GLN A 146 13.87 -18.40 5.54
CA GLN A 146 14.91 -17.86 4.68
C GLN A 146 16.25 -17.96 5.40
N ILE A 147 17.09 -18.89 4.97
CA ILE A 147 18.33 -19.26 5.66
C ILE A 147 19.52 -18.70 4.90
N ASP A 148 20.35 -17.93 5.61
CA ASP A 148 21.69 -17.58 5.16
C ASP A 148 22.64 -18.73 5.48
N VAL A 149 23.21 -19.29 4.42
CA VAL A 149 24.26 -20.31 4.49
C VAL A 149 25.57 -19.57 4.31
N GLY A 150 26.32 -19.35 5.38
CA GLY A 150 27.58 -18.60 5.32
C GLY A 150 28.56 -19.26 4.34
N HIS A 151 28.90 -18.56 3.26
CA HIS A 151 29.84 -19.05 2.23
C HIS A 151 31.26 -18.48 2.36
N ASP A 152 31.52 -17.57 3.32
CA ASP A 152 32.83 -16.90 3.40
C ASP A 152 33.70 -17.33 4.59
N GLY A 153 34.94 -17.66 4.25
CA GLY A 153 35.94 -18.40 5.04
C GLY A 153 36.48 -17.76 6.32
N ALA A 154 35.81 -16.75 6.89
CA ALA A 154 36.16 -16.19 8.20
C ALA A 154 35.18 -16.59 9.32
N ASN A 155 33.95 -16.98 8.96
CA ASN A 155 32.90 -17.39 9.92
C ASN A 155 32.24 -18.70 9.45
N ARG A 156 33.02 -19.79 9.40
CA ARG A 156 32.42 -21.12 9.36
C ARG A 156 31.63 -21.33 10.65
N GLY A 157 30.32 -21.56 10.59
CA GLY A 157 29.75 -22.42 11.63
C GLY A 157 28.27 -22.37 11.97
N ALA A 158 27.44 -21.44 11.51
CA ALA A 158 26.00 -21.54 11.84
C ALA A 158 25.13 -20.96 10.74
N ASN A 159 24.28 -21.81 10.16
CA ASN A 159 23.15 -21.37 9.34
C ASN A 159 22.31 -20.40 10.16
N ARG A 160 22.02 -19.22 9.60
CA ARG A 160 21.22 -18.18 10.27
C ARG A 160 19.89 -18.07 9.58
N VAL A 161 18.81 -18.08 10.36
CA VAL A 161 17.48 -17.76 9.87
C VAL A 161 17.36 -16.24 9.84
N LEU A 162 17.06 -15.69 8.66
CA LEU A 162 16.92 -14.26 8.43
C LEU A 162 15.46 -13.81 8.42
N ALA A 163 14.55 -14.65 7.95
CA ALA A 163 13.11 -14.37 7.97
C ALA A 163 12.30 -15.68 8.00
N LEU A 164 11.03 -15.56 8.40
CA LEU A 164 10.03 -16.62 8.33
C LEU A 164 8.95 -16.25 7.33
N GLY A 165 8.51 -17.22 6.54
CA GLY A 165 7.47 -17.12 5.53
C GLY A 165 7.97 -16.81 4.12
N ALA A 166 7.08 -17.08 3.16
CA ALA A 166 7.30 -16.84 1.72
C ALA A 166 6.81 -15.46 1.26
N SER A 167 6.43 -14.57 2.18
CA SER A 167 5.90 -13.26 1.82
C SER A 167 6.99 -12.36 1.24
N ARG A 168 6.57 -11.41 0.40
CA ARG A 168 7.45 -10.35 -0.10
C ARG A 168 8.10 -9.56 1.04
N THR A 169 7.38 -9.34 2.13
CA THR A 169 7.89 -8.69 3.34
C THR A 169 9.04 -9.50 3.96
N ALA A 170 8.86 -10.81 4.11
CA ALA A 170 9.90 -11.70 4.63
C ALA A 170 11.15 -11.69 3.75
N ALA A 171 10.99 -11.70 2.43
CA ALA A 171 12.10 -11.60 1.48
C ALA A 171 12.87 -10.28 1.59
N LEU A 172 12.16 -9.15 1.71
CA LEU A 172 12.80 -7.85 1.92
C LEU A 172 13.58 -7.80 3.24
N LEU A 173 12.99 -8.27 4.35
CA LEU A 173 13.65 -8.30 5.65
C LEU A 173 14.86 -9.25 5.66
N ALA A 174 14.78 -10.39 4.98
CA ALA A 174 15.90 -11.31 4.88
C ALA A 174 17.11 -10.68 4.18
N VAL A 175 16.88 -10.07 3.00
CA VAL A 175 17.96 -9.38 2.26
C VAL A 175 18.57 -8.25 3.09
N LEU A 176 17.73 -7.50 3.83
CA LEU A 176 18.22 -6.44 4.70
C LEU A 176 19.06 -6.98 5.86
N ARG A 177 18.62 -8.03 6.56
CA ARG A 177 19.37 -8.67 7.67
C ARG A 177 20.65 -9.40 7.24
N ALA A 178 20.71 -9.82 5.98
CA ALA A 178 21.92 -10.38 5.39
C ALA A 178 22.98 -9.31 5.08
N SER A 179 22.57 -8.05 4.96
CA SER A 179 23.46 -6.94 4.64
C SER A 179 24.07 -6.38 5.93
N SER A 180 25.36 -6.01 5.87
CA SER A 180 26.01 -5.26 6.96
C SER A 180 25.72 -3.75 6.90
N GLU A 181 25.23 -3.27 5.75
CA GLU A 181 25.00 -1.86 5.45
C GLU A 181 23.60 -1.64 4.89
N PRO A 182 23.01 -0.44 5.03
CA PRO A 182 21.74 -0.13 4.39
C PRO A 182 21.90 -0.15 2.86
N LEU A 183 20.86 -0.64 2.17
CA LEU A 183 20.88 -0.86 0.73
C LEU A 183 20.08 0.21 -0.02
N HIS A 184 20.51 0.53 -1.23
CA HIS A 184 19.68 1.32 -2.14
C HIS A 184 18.44 0.51 -2.58
N ARG A 185 17.31 1.20 -2.80
CA ARG A 185 16.02 0.60 -3.16
C ARG A 185 16.12 -0.29 -4.39
N ASP A 186 16.89 0.12 -5.39
CA ASP A 186 17.03 -0.63 -6.64
C ASP A 186 17.93 -1.86 -6.47
N GLU A 187 18.91 -1.80 -5.56
CA GLU A 187 19.70 -2.96 -5.16
C GLU A 187 18.84 -3.96 -4.38
N LEU A 188 18.07 -3.47 -3.40
CA LEU A 188 17.14 -4.30 -2.63
C LEU A 188 16.07 -4.94 -3.53
N ALA A 189 15.54 -4.22 -4.52
CA ALA A 189 14.60 -4.76 -5.49
C ALA A 189 15.21 -5.90 -6.32
N ARG A 190 16.43 -5.69 -6.84
CA ARG A 190 17.17 -6.71 -7.61
C ARG A 190 17.45 -7.96 -6.80
N ARG A 191 17.93 -7.82 -5.56
CA ARG A 191 18.23 -8.98 -4.69
C ARG A 191 17.00 -9.81 -4.32
N VAL A 192 15.84 -9.17 -4.22
CA VAL A 192 14.56 -9.87 -3.98
C VAL A 192 13.95 -10.42 -5.29
N GLY A 193 14.43 -10.01 -6.45
CA GLY A 193 13.89 -10.43 -7.75
C GLY A 193 12.58 -9.74 -8.13
N ILE A 194 12.39 -8.48 -7.72
CA ILE A 194 11.19 -7.68 -8.01
C ILE A 194 11.53 -6.44 -8.81
N GLU A 195 10.62 -5.99 -9.68
CA GLU A 195 10.83 -4.82 -10.54
C GLU A 195 10.89 -3.51 -9.75
N ARG A 196 10.01 -3.36 -8.75
CA ARG A 196 9.95 -2.14 -7.92
C ARG A 196 9.45 -2.43 -6.51
N ILE A 197 10.11 -1.85 -5.52
CA ILE A 197 9.65 -1.86 -4.12
C ILE A 197 8.35 -1.07 -4.00
N GLY A 198 7.27 -1.66 -3.50
CA GLY A 198 6.00 -0.97 -3.23
C GLY A 198 6.03 -0.37 -1.83
N ASN A 199 5.29 -0.99 -0.92
CA ASN A 199 5.32 -0.66 0.51
C ASN A 199 6.53 -1.31 1.18
N LEU A 200 7.12 -0.60 2.14
CA LEU A 200 8.20 -1.12 2.96
C LEU A 200 7.63 -1.86 4.18
N PRO A 201 8.33 -2.90 4.69
CA PRO A 201 8.05 -3.49 5.99
C PRO A 201 8.09 -2.43 7.09
N ASP A 202 7.37 -2.66 8.19
CA ASP A 202 7.29 -1.67 9.27
C ASP A 202 8.62 -1.48 10.01
N GLU A 203 9.42 -2.54 10.07
CA GLU A 203 10.77 -2.58 10.64
C GLU A 203 11.82 -1.89 9.76
N ALA A 204 11.51 -1.64 8.49
CA ALA A 204 12.44 -1.00 7.56
C ALA A 204 12.52 0.51 7.82
N ILE A 205 13.75 1.00 7.87
CA ILE A 205 14.10 2.40 8.09
C ILE A 205 14.62 2.99 6.78
N VAL A 206 14.12 4.16 6.41
CA VAL A 206 14.69 4.95 5.31
C VAL A 206 15.76 5.86 5.91
N PHE A 207 17.00 5.79 5.42
CA PHE A 207 18.13 6.59 5.89
C PHE A 207 18.37 7.85 5.05
N GLY A 208 17.89 7.84 3.81
CA GLY A 208 18.06 8.92 2.85
C GLY A 208 17.32 8.64 1.56
N ARG A 209 17.59 9.41 0.50
CA ARG A 209 16.96 9.20 -0.81
C ARG A 209 17.25 7.79 -1.32
N GLY A 210 16.23 6.94 -1.32
CA GLY A 210 16.32 5.57 -1.82
C GLY A 210 17.11 4.60 -0.93
N THR A 211 17.67 5.02 0.20
CA THR A 211 18.50 4.15 1.06
C THR A 211 17.66 3.57 2.19
N ILE A 212 17.60 2.25 2.28
CA ILE A 212 16.74 1.48 3.18
C ILE A 212 17.60 0.53 4.01
N GLY A 213 17.37 0.49 5.31
CA GLY A 213 18.04 -0.42 6.23
C GLY A 213 17.11 -0.87 7.35
N LEU A 214 17.72 -1.44 8.38
CA LEU A 214 17.05 -1.83 9.62
C LEU A 214 17.62 -1.04 10.79
N ARG A 215 17.02 -1.21 11.96
CA ARG A 215 17.50 -0.61 13.21
C ARG A 215 18.98 -0.88 13.47
N GLU A 216 19.46 -2.09 13.16
CA GLU A 216 20.86 -2.49 13.30
C GLU A 216 21.84 -1.72 12.38
N HIS A 217 21.35 -1.17 11.27
CA HIS A 217 22.14 -0.30 10.39
C HIS A 217 22.23 1.14 10.90
N PHE A 218 21.45 1.49 11.93
CA PHE A 218 21.43 2.82 12.52
C PHE A 218 22.39 2.88 13.70
N ARG A 219 23.47 3.64 13.52
CA ARG A 219 24.49 3.85 14.55
C ARG A 219 23.89 4.46 15.82
N ASP A 220 24.08 3.77 16.94
CA ASP A 220 23.66 4.22 18.28
C ASP A 220 22.15 4.56 18.37
N PHE A 221 21.30 3.84 17.63
CA PHE A 221 19.87 4.10 17.49
C PHE A 221 19.17 4.41 18.82
N ASP A 222 19.35 3.54 19.82
CA ASP A 222 18.68 3.67 21.11
C ASP A 222 19.15 4.87 21.91
N GLN A 223 20.44 5.19 21.84
CA GLN A 223 21.01 6.35 22.50
C GLN A 223 20.47 7.64 21.89
N TRP A 224 20.41 7.72 20.55
CA TRP A 224 19.82 8.85 19.85
C TRP A 224 18.33 8.98 20.10
N ARG A 225 17.59 7.86 20.14
CA ARG A 225 16.15 7.87 20.45
C ARG A 225 15.89 8.42 21.85
N ALA A 226 16.59 7.89 22.85
CA ALA A 226 16.46 8.31 24.24
C ALA A 226 16.81 9.79 24.45
N ARG A 227 17.73 10.33 23.64
CA ARG A 227 18.13 11.73 23.68
C ARG A 227 17.17 12.66 22.93
N LEU A 228 16.85 12.36 21.67
CA LEU A 228 16.20 13.29 20.75
C LEU A 228 14.68 13.23 20.81
N VAL A 229 14.07 12.06 21.02
CA VAL A 229 12.59 11.96 21.02
C VAL A 229 11.98 12.77 22.16
N PRO A 230 12.46 12.69 23.42
CA PRO A 230 11.92 13.55 24.48
C PRO A 230 12.15 15.04 24.25
N ALA A 231 13.24 15.41 23.58
CA ALA A 231 13.51 16.81 23.21
C ALA A 231 12.54 17.30 22.12
N ALA A 232 12.26 16.47 21.11
CA ALA A 232 11.27 16.77 20.07
C ALA A 232 9.87 16.93 20.66
N VAL A 233 9.48 16.09 21.63
CA VAL A 233 8.20 16.22 22.34
C VAL A 233 8.08 17.60 22.99
N ARG A 234 9.11 18.05 23.73
CA ARG A 234 9.10 19.38 24.37
C ARG A 234 8.94 20.52 23.35
N ILE A 235 9.61 20.43 22.20
CA ILE A 235 9.49 21.43 21.13
C ILE A 235 8.05 21.48 20.61
N VAL A 236 7.46 20.33 20.32
CA VAL A 236 6.06 20.24 19.84
C VAL A 236 5.09 20.79 20.89
N GLU A 237 5.27 20.43 22.16
CA GLU A 237 4.43 20.91 23.27
C GLU A 237 4.52 22.42 23.47
N GLN A 238 5.72 23.01 23.33
CA GLN A 238 5.95 24.43 23.59
C GLN A 238 5.55 25.33 22.43
N LEU A 239 5.82 24.91 21.20
CA LEU A 239 5.69 25.78 20.02
C LEU A 239 4.43 25.52 19.19
N GLY A 240 3.67 24.45 19.48
CA GLY A 240 2.41 24.19 18.78
C GLY A 240 1.92 22.75 18.94
N PRO A 241 1.26 22.40 20.05
CA PRO A 241 0.77 21.04 20.32
C PRO A 241 -0.36 20.61 19.37
N GLU A 242 -1.11 21.58 18.85
CA GLU A 242 -2.28 21.37 17.99
C GLU A 242 -1.93 21.15 16.51
N ARG A 243 -0.70 21.45 16.08
CA ARG A 243 -0.29 21.40 14.67
C ARG A 243 0.51 20.14 14.33
N GLN A 244 0.56 19.83 13.04
CA GLN A 244 1.50 18.83 12.52
C GLN A 244 2.86 19.47 12.30
N TRP A 245 3.91 18.78 12.70
CA TRP A 245 5.29 19.19 12.54
C TRP A 245 5.97 18.36 11.46
N HIS A 246 6.88 18.97 10.71
CA HIS A 246 7.74 18.22 9.81
C HIS A 246 9.02 17.78 10.53
N THR A 247 9.54 16.58 10.27
CA THR A 247 10.76 16.11 10.95
C THR A 247 11.99 16.93 10.57
N SER A 248 12.00 17.63 9.44
CA SER A 248 13.08 18.59 9.15
C SER A 248 13.00 19.83 10.04
N GLU A 249 11.80 20.39 10.23
CA GLU A 249 11.57 21.53 11.11
C GLU A 249 11.97 21.20 12.55
N LEU A 250 11.55 20.04 13.06
CA LEU A 250 11.98 19.59 14.39
C LEU A 250 13.48 19.33 14.47
N LEU A 251 14.10 18.81 13.41
CA LEU A 251 15.53 18.59 13.40
C LEU A 251 16.31 19.91 13.45
N ASP A 252 15.84 20.94 12.75
CA ASP A 252 16.44 22.26 12.76
C ASP A 252 16.35 22.89 14.16
N GLU A 253 15.18 22.84 14.81
CA GLU A 253 15.00 23.29 16.21
C GLU A 253 15.87 22.50 17.20
N LEU A 254 16.00 21.19 16.99
CA LEU A 254 16.85 20.35 17.85
C LEU A 254 18.33 20.70 17.72
N ARG A 255 18.79 21.10 16.52
CA ARG A 255 20.19 21.50 16.28
C ARG A 255 20.59 22.77 17.01
N GLU A 256 19.65 23.66 17.30
CA GLU A 256 19.91 24.85 18.12
C GLU A 256 20.27 24.51 19.57
N SER A 257 19.88 23.33 20.05
CA SER A 257 20.02 22.93 21.46
C SER A 257 20.84 21.65 21.70
N HIS A 258 21.11 20.88 20.64
CA HIS A 258 21.80 19.59 20.73
C HIS A 258 22.86 19.47 19.64
N ASP A 259 24.03 18.99 20.02
CA ASP A 259 25.03 18.53 19.04
C ASP A 259 24.52 17.26 18.35
N ILE A 260 24.08 17.42 17.10
CA ILE A 260 23.51 16.39 16.23
C ILE A 260 24.38 16.28 14.98
N PRO A 261 24.94 15.09 14.70
CA PRO A 261 25.84 14.91 13.57
C PRO A 261 25.10 15.02 12.23
N GLU A 262 25.81 15.47 11.20
CA GLU A 262 25.23 15.73 9.87
C GLU A 262 24.57 14.50 9.22
N TRP A 263 25.05 13.29 9.53
CA TRP A 263 24.48 12.06 9.00
C TRP A 263 23.07 11.77 9.54
N LEU A 264 22.69 12.34 10.69
CA LEU A 264 21.35 12.21 11.26
C LEU A 264 20.44 13.25 10.60
N THR A 265 19.81 12.83 9.51
CA THR A 265 18.89 13.67 8.73
C THR A 265 17.44 13.58 9.22
N ALA A 266 16.53 14.33 8.59
CA ALA A 266 15.09 14.29 8.87
C ALA A 266 14.49 12.88 8.72
N TYR A 267 15.11 12.03 7.89
CA TYR A 267 14.77 10.61 7.76
C TYR A 267 15.11 9.84 9.03
N GLY A 268 16.31 10.07 9.57
CA GLY A 268 16.77 9.42 10.80
C GLY A 268 15.92 9.83 12.00
N LEU A 269 15.63 11.12 12.16
CA LEU A 269 14.73 11.59 13.22
C LEU A 269 13.33 10.98 13.09
N GLY A 270 12.80 10.90 11.86
CA GLY A 270 11.51 10.24 11.61
C GLY A 270 11.51 8.76 12.01
N ALA A 271 12.61 8.05 11.79
CA ALA A 271 12.75 6.65 12.21
C ALA A 271 12.80 6.49 13.73
N LEU A 272 13.55 7.37 14.43
CA LEU A 272 13.60 7.38 15.89
C LEU A 272 12.22 7.62 16.51
N ILE A 273 11.46 8.57 15.94
CA ILE A 273 10.08 8.87 16.36
C ILE A 273 9.14 7.70 16.06
N LYS A 274 9.21 7.10 14.86
CA LYS A 274 8.34 5.96 14.48
C LYS A 274 8.51 4.77 15.42
N ALA A 275 9.70 4.57 16.00
CA ALA A 275 9.97 3.50 16.96
C ALA A 275 9.38 3.75 18.36
N GLY A 276 8.67 4.86 18.57
CA GLY A 276 8.06 5.24 19.84
C GLY A 276 6.56 5.55 19.71
N SER A 277 5.94 5.81 20.86
CA SER A 277 4.54 6.26 20.97
C SER A 277 4.42 7.70 21.46
N GLU A 278 5.54 8.34 21.83
CA GLU A 278 5.60 9.68 22.40
C GLU A 278 5.17 10.75 21.39
N LEU A 279 5.47 10.53 20.10
CA LEU A 279 4.96 11.32 18.98
C LEU A 279 4.39 10.37 17.93
N ARG A 280 3.24 10.75 17.35
CA ARG A 280 2.57 9.97 16.31
C ARG A 280 3.16 10.33 14.94
N TYR A 281 3.77 9.36 14.27
CA TYR A 281 4.27 9.53 12.91
C TYR A 281 3.15 9.35 11.87
N LEU A 282 2.82 10.42 11.14
CA LEU A 282 1.69 10.51 10.19
C LEU A 282 2.10 10.21 8.74
N GLY A 283 3.32 9.73 8.53
CA GLY A 283 3.91 9.53 7.21
C GLY A 283 4.31 10.84 6.52
N ARG A 284 5.13 10.70 5.46
CA ARG A 284 5.72 11.84 4.72
C ARG A 284 6.42 12.84 5.64
N PHE A 285 7.18 12.34 6.62
CA PHE A 285 7.94 13.15 7.57
C PHE A 285 7.09 14.05 8.47
N ARG A 286 5.79 13.75 8.65
CA ARG A 286 4.92 14.52 9.54
C ARG A 286 4.75 13.79 10.86
N VAL A 287 4.77 14.56 11.95
CA VAL A 287 4.57 14.08 13.31
C VAL A 287 3.62 15.00 14.07
N ALA A 288 2.96 14.47 15.08
CA ALA A 288 2.11 15.26 15.99
C ALA A 288 1.99 14.57 17.35
N LEU A 289 1.50 15.27 18.37
CA LEU A 289 1.22 14.65 19.67
C LEU A 289 0.16 13.55 19.54
N PRO A 290 0.24 12.47 20.34
CA PRO A 290 -0.83 11.49 20.44
C PRO A 290 -2.15 12.17 20.84
N GLY A 291 -3.24 11.89 20.11
CA GLY A 291 -4.54 12.51 20.34
C GLY A 291 -4.77 13.85 19.63
N SER A 292 -3.76 14.40 18.94
CA SER A 292 -3.96 15.52 18.03
C SER A 292 -4.95 15.13 16.92
N ARG A 293 -6.03 15.90 16.76
CA ARG A 293 -7.16 15.56 15.90
C ARG A 293 -6.79 15.70 14.42
N GLU A 294 -6.54 14.55 13.78
CA GLU A 294 -5.99 14.43 12.42
C GLU A 294 -6.87 15.01 11.29
N ASN A 295 -8.17 15.14 11.53
CA ASN A 295 -9.15 15.64 10.57
C ASN A 295 -9.53 17.11 10.75
N GLU A 296 -9.12 17.72 11.85
CA GLU A 296 -9.58 19.06 12.21
C GLU A 296 -8.75 20.15 11.49
N SER A 297 -7.48 19.91 11.20
CA SER A 297 -6.64 20.89 10.46
C SER A 297 -7.18 21.25 9.07
N ARG A 298 -7.82 20.32 8.36
CA ARG A 298 -8.49 20.59 7.06
C ARG A 298 -9.85 21.28 7.22
N VAL A 299 -10.52 21.07 8.34
CA VAL A 299 -11.77 21.78 8.69
C VAL A 299 -11.42 23.22 9.07
N TYR A 300 -10.37 23.42 9.86
CA TYR A 300 -9.89 24.74 10.28
C TYR A 300 -9.39 25.63 9.14
N VAL A 301 -8.69 25.09 8.12
CA VAL A 301 -8.26 25.95 6.99
C VAL A 301 -9.45 26.45 6.18
N HIS A 302 -10.52 25.64 6.07
CA HIS A 302 -11.75 26.07 5.41
C HIS A 302 -12.46 27.15 6.25
N GLU A 303 -12.71 26.90 7.53
CA GLU A 303 -13.37 27.86 8.42
C GLU A 303 -12.58 29.18 8.52
N ALA A 304 -11.25 29.11 8.64
CA ALA A 304 -10.40 30.28 8.69
C ALA A 304 -10.34 31.04 7.35
N LEU A 305 -10.39 30.34 6.21
CA LEU A 305 -10.49 31.02 4.91
C LEU A 305 -11.82 31.74 4.77
N GLU A 306 -12.91 31.09 5.18
CA GLU A 306 -14.25 31.70 5.17
C GLU A 306 -14.29 32.93 6.08
N GLU A 307 -13.80 32.83 7.32
CA GLU A 307 -13.66 33.96 8.25
C GLU A 307 -12.85 35.10 7.63
N LEU A 308 -11.67 34.82 7.04
CA LEU A 308 -10.84 35.84 6.39
C LEU A 308 -11.55 36.55 5.23
N LEU A 309 -12.37 35.84 4.45
CA LEU A 309 -13.12 36.41 3.33
C LEU A 309 -14.37 37.16 3.79
N VAL A 310 -15.02 36.69 4.86
CA VAL A 310 -16.16 37.38 5.49
C VAL A 310 -15.68 38.69 6.12
N ASP A 311 -14.60 38.65 6.91
CA ASP A 311 -14.00 39.81 7.57
C ASP A 311 -13.51 40.87 6.57
N ALA A 312 -12.96 40.42 5.44
CA ALA A 312 -12.50 41.34 4.39
C ALA A 312 -13.66 42.04 3.66
N GLY A 313 -14.87 41.46 3.65
CA GLY A 313 -16.01 42.03 2.94
C GLY A 313 -15.94 41.99 1.40
N GLU A 314 -14.80 41.63 0.82
CA GLU A 314 -14.54 41.59 -0.63
C GLU A 314 -13.59 40.43 -1.02
N PRO A 315 -13.43 40.11 -2.33
CA PRO A 315 -12.47 39.11 -2.78
C PRO A 315 -11.02 39.50 -2.42
N VAL A 316 -10.28 38.55 -1.85
CA VAL A 316 -8.91 38.78 -1.34
C VAL A 316 -7.87 38.15 -2.25
N ALA A 317 -6.72 38.81 -2.40
CA ALA A 317 -5.58 38.28 -3.13
C ALA A 317 -5.10 36.93 -2.56
N ARG A 318 -4.89 35.96 -3.44
CA ARG A 318 -4.47 34.58 -3.16
C ARG A 318 -3.16 34.55 -2.38
N GLY A 319 -2.19 35.37 -2.75
CA GLY A 319 -0.91 35.47 -2.02
C GLY A 319 -1.10 35.92 -0.58
N VAL A 320 -2.02 36.85 -0.33
CA VAL A 320 -2.37 37.31 1.03
C VAL A 320 -3.04 36.20 1.82
N LEU A 321 -3.99 35.48 1.22
CA LEU A 321 -4.67 34.35 1.86
C LEU A 321 -3.69 33.22 2.20
N VAL A 322 -2.78 32.87 1.28
CA VAL A 322 -1.73 31.86 1.51
C VAL A 322 -0.84 32.26 2.67
N THR A 323 -0.36 33.50 2.70
CA THR A 323 0.50 34.00 3.80
C THR A 323 -0.24 34.00 5.14
N LYS A 324 -1.49 34.50 5.19
CA LYS A 324 -2.29 34.56 6.42
C LYS A 324 -2.66 33.16 6.93
N LEU A 325 -3.09 32.25 6.05
CA LEU A 325 -3.44 30.89 6.45
C LEU A 325 -2.20 30.05 6.81
N GLY A 326 -1.09 30.24 6.09
CA GLY A 326 0.18 29.58 6.39
C GLY A 326 0.72 29.99 7.76
N SER A 327 0.73 31.29 8.05
CA SER A 327 1.18 31.80 9.37
C SER A 327 0.24 31.44 10.51
N ARG A 328 -1.08 31.48 10.30
CA ARG A 328 -2.08 31.20 11.35
C ARG A 328 -2.23 29.71 11.67
N LEU A 329 -2.07 28.82 10.68
CA LEU A 329 -2.43 27.40 10.81
C LEU A 329 -1.27 26.43 10.50
N GLY A 330 -0.10 26.92 10.10
CA GLY A 330 1.02 26.08 9.67
C GLY A 330 0.68 25.21 8.44
N ALA A 331 -0.35 25.59 7.67
CA ALA A 331 -0.80 24.82 6.52
C ALA A 331 0.14 25.02 5.32
N SER A 332 0.45 23.94 4.60
CA SER A 332 1.26 24.04 3.39
C SER A 332 0.51 24.78 2.28
N GLU A 333 1.25 25.46 1.41
CA GLU A 333 0.67 26.17 0.26
C GLU A 333 -0.19 25.26 -0.63
N ILE A 334 0.20 23.98 -0.77
CA ILE A 334 -0.56 22.98 -1.52
C ILE A 334 -1.91 22.69 -0.84
N ALA A 335 -1.93 22.54 0.49
CA ALA A 335 -3.16 22.30 1.23
C ALA A 335 -4.10 23.51 1.13
N ILE A 336 -3.56 24.73 1.24
CA ILE A 336 -4.33 25.98 1.07
C ILE A 336 -4.88 26.07 -0.37
N ALA A 337 -4.06 25.76 -1.37
CA ALA A 337 -4.48 25.76 -2.77
C ALA A 337 -5.62 24.77 -3.07
N GLN A 338 -5.67 23.62 -2.39
CA GLN A 338 -6.77 22.67 -2.49
C GLN A 338 -8.07 23.19 -1.86
N VAL A 339 -7.99 24.03 -0.83
CA VAL A 339 -9.19 24.63 -0.23
C VAL A 339 -9.83 25.65 -1.19
N PHE A 340 -9.03 26.39 -1.97
CA PHE A 340 -9.54 27.31 -3.00
C PHE A 340 -10.38 26.65 -4.10
N THR A 341 -10.33 25.32 -4.24
CA THR A 341 -11.13 24.58 -5.22
C THR A 341 -12.46 24.06 -4.67
N ARG A 342 -12.79 24.36 -3.40
CA ARG A 342 -14.06 23.92 -2.81
C ARG A 342 -15.25 24.76 -3.31
N PRO A 343 -16.46 24.20 -3.41
CA PRO A 343 -17.62 24.87 -4.01
C PRO A 343 -18.01 26.21 -3.40
N GLN A 344 -17.80 26.43 -2.10
CA GLN A 344 -18.12 27.70 -1.46
C GLN A 344 -17.19 28.86 -1.86
N PHE A 345 -16.04 28.56 -2.45
CA PHE A 345 -15.05 29.56 -2.88
C PHE A 345 -15.02 29.66 -4.39
N VAL A 346 -14.81 30.88 -4.88
CA VAL A 346 -14.72 31.15 -6.31
C VAL A 346 -13.45 31.93 -6.62
N ARG A 347 -12.79 31.56 -7.71
CA ARG A 347 -11.75 32.41 -8.30
C ARG A 347 -12.43 33.51 -9.08
N VAL A 348 -12.45 34.73 -8.55
CA VAL A 348 -13.07 35.87 -9.26
C VAL A 348 -12.19 36.33 -10.43
N ASP A 349 -10.88 36.07 -10.36
CA ASP A 349 -9.90 36.26 -11.43
C ASP A 349 -8.62 35.42 -11.15
N ARG A 350 -7.51 35.77 -11.81
CA ARG A 350 -6.22 35.08 -11.65
C ARG A 350 -5.65 35.16 -10.25
N GLU A 351 -5.85 36.29 -9.57
CA GLU A 351 -5.15 36.64 -8.34
C GLU A 351 -6.05 36.58 -7.11
N ARG A 352 -7.38 36.72 -7.25
CA ARG A 352 -8.29 36.88 -6.11
C ARG A 352 -9.24 35.70 -5.93
N ILE A 353 -9.54 35.40 -4.66
CA ILE A 353 -10.52 34.40 -4.22
C ILE A 353 -11.65 35.12 -3.51
N GLY A 354 -12.88 34.74 -3.82
CA GLY A 354 -14.10 35.24 -3.18
C GLY A 354 -15.02 34.11 -2.70
N LEU A 355 -16.17 34.50 -2.18
CA LEU A 355 -17.25 33.61 -1.72
C LEU A 355 -18.31 33.48 -2.82
N LEU A 356 -18.75 32.25 -3.11
CA LEU A 356 -19.78 31.98 -4.11
C LEU A 356 -21.08 32.76 -3.81
N ALA A 357 -21.45 32.83 -2.54
CA ALA A 357 -22.70 33.47 -2.10
C ALA A 357 -22.71 35.01 -2.25
N ARG A 358 -21.55 35.65 -2.39
CA ARG A 358 -21.41 37.13 -2.38
C ARG A 358 -20.79 37.67 -3.67
N ASP A 359 -19.73 37.03 -4.15
CA ASP A 359 -18.80 37.63 -5.12
C ASP A 359 -19.07 37.21 -6.57
N VAL A 360 -20.16 36.48 -6.81
CA VAL A 360 -20.58 36.06 -8.15
C VAL A 360 -21.68 37.00 -8.67
N PRO A 361 -21.44 37.78 -9.75
CA PRO A 361 -22.48 38.57 -10.38
C PRO A 361 -23.66 37.69 -10.84
N GLY A 362 -24.88 38.03 -10.44
CA GLY A 362 -26.08 37.22 -10.69
C GLY A 362 -26.28 36.01 -9.77
N GLY A 363 -25.33 35.75 -8.85
CA GLY A 363 -25.44 34.75 -7.79
C GLY A 363 -25.61 33.31 -8.27
N ALA A 364 -26.20 32.47 -7.42
CA ALA A 364 -26.38 31.04 -7.70
C ALA A 364 -27.29 30.77 -8.91
N SER A 365 -28.26 31.65 -9.19
CA SER A 365 -29.12 31.55 -10.38
C SER A 365 -28.34 31.70 -11.68
N ALA A 366 -27.40 32.65 -11.73
CA ALA A 366 -26.53 32.81 -12.90
C ALA A 366 -25.62 31.59 -13.10
N ILE A 367 -25.09 30.99 -12.03
CA ILE A 367 -24.34 29.72 -12.13
C ILE A 367 -25.19 28.61 -12.72
N ALA A 368 -26.43 28.45 -12.26
CA ALA A 368 -27.33 27.43 -12.77
C ALA A 368 -27.66 27.65 -14.26
N GLU A 369 -27.88 28.90 -14.67
CA GLU A 369 -28.14 29.30 -16.06
C GLU A 369 -26.92 29.02 -16.96
N ALA A 370 -25.74 29.48 -16.54
CA ALA A 370 -24.48 29.22 -17.24
C ALA A 370 -24.22 27.72 -17.42
N ALA A 371 -24.44 26.93 -16.37
CA ALA A 371 -24.28 25.49 -16.42
C ALA A 371 -25.31 24.82 -17.35
N ALA A 372 -26.59 25.20 -17.30
CA ALA A 372 -27.59 24.68 -18.24
C ALA A 372 -27.25 25.02 -19.70
N HIS A 373 -26.79 26.24 -19.97
CA HIS A 373 -26.36 26.65 -21.30
C HIS A 373 -25.16 25.85 -21.79
N VAL A 374 -24.12 25.73 -20.97
CA VAL A 374 -22.89 25.01 -21.34
C VAL A 374 -23.16 23.52 -21.56
N GLU A 375 -24.03 22.90 -20.76
CA GLU A 375 -24.50 21.54 -20.99
C GLU A 375 -25.17 21.40 -22.37
N ALA A 376 -26.07 22.32 -22.72
CA ALA A 376 -26.74 22.33 -24.02
C ALA A 376 -25.75 22.53 -25.19
N VAL A 377 -24.74 23.40 -25.01
CA VAL A 377 -23.68 23.61 -26.01
C VAL A 377 -22.84 22.34 -26.20
N LEU A 378 -22.42 21.70 -25.11
CA LEU A 378 -21.65 20.46 -25.14
C LEU A 378 -22.44 19.32 -25.78
N ALA A 379 -23.72 19.16 -25.41
CA ALA A 379 -24.60 18.15 -26.00
C ALA A 379 -24.79 18.37 -27.50
N ARG A 380 -25.03 19.62 -27.94
CA ARG A 380 -25.21 19.96 -29.36
C ARG A 380 -23.95 19.79 -30.18
N ARG A 381 -22.78 20.10 -29.62
CA ARG A 381 -21.48 20.00 -30.33
C ARG A 381 -20.88 18.59 -30.29
N GLU A 382 -21.35 17.74 -29.39
CA GLU A 382 -20.80 16.40 -29.06
C GLU A 382 -19.30 16.40 -28.77
N ARG A 383 -18.76 17.57 -28.41
CA ARG A 383 -17.34 17.86 -28.25
C ARG A 383 -17.14 18.83 -27.09
N GLY A 384 -16.01 18.72 -26.41
CA GLY A 384 -15.68 19.60 -25.28
C GLY A 384 -15.34 21.03 -25.67
N LEU A 385 -15.29 21.90 -24.66
CA LEU A 385 -14.88 23.29 -24.77
C LEU A 385 -13.55 23.51 -24.07
N SER A 386 -12.72 24.39 -24.61
CA SER A 386 -11.62 24.96 -23.83
C SER A 386 -12.16 25.99 -22.84
N GLU A 387 -11.34 26.40 -21.87
CA GLU A 387 -11.67 27.48 -20.94
C GLU A 387 -12.14 28.75 -21.66
N VAL A 388 -11.44 29.14 -22.73
CA VAL A 388 -11.74 30.34 -23.51
C VAL A 388 -13.11 30.25 -24.16
N HIS A 389 -13.39 29.14 -24.86
CA HIS A 389 -14.69 28.95 -25.50
C HIS A 389 -15.84 28.82 -24.49
N ALA A 390 -15.62 28.13 -23.37
CA ALA A 390 -16.63 28.04 -22.32
C ALA A 390 -16.94 29.43 -21.75
N HIS A 391 -15.91 30.25 -21.55
CA HIS A 391 -16.09 31.63 -21.12
C HIS A 391 -16.82 32.49 -22.15
N GLU A 392 -16.48 32.40 -23.44
CA GLU A 392 -17.17 33.14 -24.51
C GLU A 392 -18.66 32.79 -24.59
N GLU A 393 -19.01 31.51 -24.51
CA GLU A 393 -20.40 31.04 -24.51
C GLU A 393 -21.18 31.57 -23.30
N VAL A 394 -20.57 31.54 -22.11
CA VAL A 394 -21.23 32.03 -20.88
C VAL A 394 -21.36 33.55 -20.89
N ARG A 395 -20.30 34.27 -21.27
CA ARG A 395 -20.26 35.74 -21.29
C ARG A 395 -21.37 36.35 -22.16
N ALA A 396 -21.79 35.63 -23.20
CA ALA A 396 -22.84 36.06 -24.12
C ALA A 396 -24.27 35.89 -23.59
N LEU A 397 -24.49 35.21 -22.45
CA LEU A 397 -25.83 34.86 -21.96
C LEU A 397 -26.62 36.05 -21.42
N SER A 398 -26.00 36.85 -20.54
CA SER A 398 -26.69 37.96 -19.88
C SER A 398 -25.70 39.05 -19.45
N PRO A 399 -26.19 40.26 -19.10
CA PRO A 399 -25.34 41.33 -18.56
C PRO A 399 -24.56 40.93 -17.30
N ASP A 400 -25.09 40.03 -16.48
CA ASP A 400 -24.39 39.53 -15.30
C ASP A 400 -23.21 38.62 -15.69
N HIS A 401 -23.43 37.68 -16.62
CA HIS A 401 -22.36 36.83 -17.14
C HIS A 401 -21.31 37.61 -17.92
N ALA A 402 -21.69 38.72 -18.55
CA ALA A 402 -20.76 39.60 -19.27
C ALA A 402 -19.65 40.18 -18.37
N ARG A 403 -19.89 40.22 -17.05
CA ARG A 403 -18.96 40.69 -16.02
C ARG A 403 -18.07 39.58 -15.46
N TRP A 404 -18.31 38.32 -15.81
CA TRP A 404 -17.51 37.21 -15.33
C TRP A 404 -16.14 37.22 -15.99
N THR A 405 -15.14 36.68 -15.30
CA THR A 405 -13.83 36.33 -15.87
C THR A 405 -13.84 34.88 -16.32
N ALA A 406 -12.84 34.47 -17.11
CA ALA A 406 -12.66 33.07 -17.48
C ALA A 406 -12.47 32.20 -16.23
N GLU A 407 -11.67 32.67 -15.27
CA GLU A 407 -11.45 31.98 -14.00
C GLU A 407 -12.74 31.81 -13.20
N LEU A 408 -13.61 32.84 -13.18
CA LEU A 408 -14.90 32.77 -12.51
C LEU A 408 -15.85 31.80 -13.20
N THR A 409 -15.94 31.86 -14.54
CA THR A 409 -16.72 30.89 -15.32
C THR A 409 -16.31 29.46 -14.99
N MET A 410 -15.01 29.17 -15.01
CA MET A 410 -14.52 27.83 -14.74
C MET A 410 -14.70 27.42 -13.29
N SER A 411 -14.56 28.35 -12.34
CA SER A 411 -14.78 28.07 -10.92
C SER A 411 -16.25 27.76 -10.63
N GLY A 412 -17.18 28.51 -11.23
CA GLY A 412 -18.63 28.30 -11.08
C GLY A 412 -19.06 26.97 -11.67
N LEU A 413 -18.61 26.62 -12.88
CA LEU A 413 -18.95 25.36 -13.53
C LEU A 413 -18.33 24.14 -12.83
N ARG A 414 -17.17 24.29 -12.16
CA ARG A 414 -16.48 23.18 -11.50
C ARG A 414 -17.22 22.63 -10.28
N ALA A 415 -18.05 23.45 -9.64
CA ALA A 415 -18.88 23.01 -8.53
C ALA A 415 -20.08 22.15 -8.98
N ASP A 416 -20.40 22.14 -10.28
CA ASP A 416 -21.55 21.43 -10.83
C ASP A 416 -21.16 20.01 -11.27
N GLY A 417 -21.86 19.01 -10.72
CA GLY A 417 -21.59 17.58 -10.96
C GLY A 417 -21.84 17.11 -12.40
N ARG A 418 -22.47 17.94 -13.26
CA ARG A 418 -22.71 17.62 -14.68
C ARG A 418 -21.45 17.63 -15.52
N PHE A 419 -20.36 18.24 -15.04
CA PHE A 419 -19.18 18.49 -15.85
C PHE A 419 -17.95 17.70 -15.42
N ARG A 420 -17.09 17.42 -16.39
CA ARG A 420 -15.75 16.89 -16.22
C ARG A 420 -14.72 17.90 -16.73
N PHE A 421 -13.61 18.00 -16.00
CA PHE A 421 -12.49 18.88 -16.35
C PHE A 421 -11.22 18.06 -16.60
N SER A 422 -10.41 18.48 -17.58
CA SER A 422 -9.05 18.00 -17.73
C SER A 422 -8.09 18.81 -16.83
N THR A 423 -6.87 18.30 -16.67
CA THR A 423 -5.77 19.03 -16.02
C THR A 423 -5.40 20.33 -16.75
N SER A 424 -5.65 20.41 -18.06
CA SER A 424 -5.42 21.60 -18.88
C SER A 424 -6.59 22.59 -18.90
N GLY A 425 -7.63 22.37 -18.08
CA GLY A 425 -8.80 23.25 -18.05
C GLY A 425 -9.83 23.02 -19.16
N ALA A 426 -9.74 21.93 -19.91
CA ALA A 426 -10.77 21.57 -20.88
C ALA A 426 -12.03 21.06 -20.17
N LEU A 427 -13.20 21.35 -20.74
CA LEU A 427 -14.52 21.08 -20.20
C LEU A 427 -15.28 20.08 -21.08
N GLY A 428 -15.93 19.10 -20.46
CA GLY A 428 -16.86 18.18 -21.13
C GLY A 428 -17.96 17.71 -20.18
N LEU A 429 -18.86 16.85 -20.65
CA LEU A 429 -19.91 16.26 -19.81
C LEU A 429 -19.33 15.15 -18.93
N ALA A 430 -19.80 15.05 -17.68
CA ALA A 430 -19.39 14.02 -16.74
C ALA A 430 -19.73 12.61 -17.22
N THR A 431 -20.80 12.48 -18.03
CA THR A 431 -21.25 11.24 -18.67
C THR A 431 -20.36 10.77 -19.81
N TRP A 432 -19.44 11.60 -20.30
CA TRP A 432 -18.50 11.22 -21.35
C TRP A 432 -17.25 10.53 -20.79
N GLU A 433 -16.66 9.63 -21.58
CA GLU A 433 -15.42 8.94 -21.23
C GLU A 433 -14.20 9.87 -21.15
N SER A 434 -14.24 11.03 -21.84
CA SER A 434 -13.19 12.05 -21.83
C SER A 434 -13.80 13.45 -22.02
N THR A 435 -13.00 14.50 -21.88
CA THR A 435 -13.47 15.88 -22.18
C THR A 435 -13.71 16.11 -23.67
N ARG A 436 -13.28 15.20 -24.56
CA ARG A 436 -13.42 15.34 -26.03
C ARG A 436 -12.89 16.66 -26.59
N VAL A 437 -11.85 17.24 -25.97
CA VAL A 437 -11.09 18.37 -26.50
C VAL A 437 -9.79 17.84 -27.05
N PRO A 438 -9.48 18.00 -28.36
CA PRO A 438 -8.23 17.52 -28.90
C PRO A 438 -7.07 18.29 -28.30
N THR A 439 -6.04 17.56 -27.91
CA THR A 439 -4.77 18.08 -27.44
C THR A 439 -4.07 18.93 -28.50
N ARG A 440 -3.13 19.78 -28.07
CA ARG A 440 -2.26 20.51 -29.00
C ARG A 440 -1.56 19.57 -29.99
N LEU A 441 -1.14 18.37 -29.53
CA LEU A 441 -0.51 17.35 -30.37
C LEU A 441 -1.47 16.81 -31.45
N GLU A 442 -2.72 16.53 -31.09
CA GLU A 442 -3.75 16.09 -32.02
C GLU A 442 -4.12 17.18 -33.02
N LEU A 443 -4.17 18.45 -32.61
CA LEU A 443 -4.37 19.57 -33.54
C LEU A 443 -3.24 19.66 -34.58
N VAL A 444 -1.99 19.49 -34.17
CA VAL A 444 -0.83 19.47 -35.08
C VAL A 444 -0.94 18.27 -36.04
N ARG A 445 -1.22 17.07 -35.51
CA ARG A 445 -1.35 15.84 -36.32
C ARG A 445 -2.50 15.94 -37.33
N ASN A 446 -3.66 16.43 -36.90
CA ASN A 446 -4.83 16.59 -37.77
C ASN A 446 -4.57 17.65 -38.84
N SER A 447 -3.92 18.76 -38.50
CA SER A 447 -3.56 19.80 -39.48
C SER A 447 -2.62 19.26 -40.56
N LEU A 448 -1.66 18.41 -40.18
CA LEU A 448 -0.79 17.72 -41.14
C LEU A 448 -1.56 16.73 -42.00
N ALA A 449 -2.43 15.92 -41.41
CA ALA A 449 -3.22 14.93 -42.13
C ALA A 449 -4.18 15.58 -43.14
N GLU A 450 -4.90 16.63 -42.72
CA GLU A 450 -5.82 17.41 -43.56
C GLU A 450 -5.10 18.08 -44.73
N ALA A 451 -3.85 18.50 -44.53
CA ALA A 451 -3.02 19.16 -45.56
C ALA A 451 -2.13 18.19 -46.36
N GLY A 452 -2.37 16.88 -46.30
CA GLY A 452 -1.62 15.90 -47.09
C GLY A 452 -0.14 15.76 -46.71
N GLY A 453 0.22 16.03 -45.45
CA GLY A 453 1.56 15.85 -44.90
C GLY A 453 2.43 17.11 -44.86
N ARG A 454 1.94 18.26 -45.34
CA ARG A 454 2.67 19.54 -45.26
C ARG A 454 1.71 20.71 -45.03
N VAL A 455 1.93 21.50 -43.98
CA VAL A 455 1.07 22.63 -43.58
C VAL A 455 1.91 23.82 -43.13
N SER A 456 1.39 25.04 -43.27
CA SER A 456 2.06 26.23 -42.75
C SER A 456 2.14 26.18 -41.22
N ALA A 457 3.33 26.43 -40.65
CA ALA A 457 3.54 26.54 -39.22
C ALA A 457 2.64 27.64 -38.61
N GLU A 458 2.46 28.73 -39.34
CA GLU A 458 1.57 29.84 -38.97
C GLU A 458 0.11 29.39 -38.85
N ALA A 459 -0.37 28.61 -39.83
CA ALA A 459 -1.73 28.09 -39.82
C ALA A 459 -1.98 27.13 -38.64
N VAL A 460 -0.98 26.30 -38.30
CA VAL A 460 -1.06 25.39 -37.15
C VAL A 460 -1.07 26.16 -35.83
N LEU A 461 -0.19 27.15 -35.68
CA LEU A 461 -0.15 28.00 -34.49
C LEU A 461 -1.45 28.78 -34.32
N ALA A 462 -1.97 29.39 -35.40
CA ALA A 462 -3.27 30.08 -35.40
C ALA A 462 -4.42 29.13 -35.04
N ARG A 463 -4.40 27.88 -35.51
CA ARG A 463 -5.40 26.88 -35.13
C ARG A 463 -5.31 26.50 -33.65
N ILE A 464 -4.10 26.35 -33.10
CA ILE A 464 -3.93 26.07 -31.66
C ILE A 464 -4.39 27.27 -30.83
N GLU A 465 -4.02 28.48 -31.24
CA GLU A 465 -4.46 29.74 -30.63
C GLU A 465 -5.99 29.86 -30.66
N ALA A 466 -6.63 29.59 -31.79
CA ALA A 466 -8.10 29.58 -31.89
C ALA A 466 -8.75 28.57 -30.93
N TYR A 467 -8.08 27.44 -30.63
CA TYR A 467 -8.63 26.45 -29.70
C TYR A 467 -8.40 26.78 -28.23
N TYR A 468 -7.26 27.36 -27.87
CA TYR A 468 -6.82 27.51 -26.49
C TYR A 468 -6.69 28.97 -26.01
N GLY A 469 -6.87 29.94 -26.91
CA GLY A 469 -6.67 31.38 -26.71
C GLY A 469 -5.24 31.82 -26.42
N ASP A 470 -4.28 30.89 -26.44
CA ASP A 470 -2.86 31.16 -26.27
C ASP A 470 -2.08 30.53 -27.42
N ARG A 471 -1.21 31.33 -28.01
CA ARG A 471 -0.37 30.97 -29.13
C ARG A 471 0.92 30.32 -28.62
N PRO A 472 1.18 29.04 -28.95
CA PRO A 472 2.44 28.41 -28.59
C PRO A 472 3.64 29.14 -29.20
N SER A 473 4.78 29.11 -28.50
CA SER A 473 6.03 29.58 -29.08
C SER A 473 6.46 28.68 -30.25
N ARG A 474 7.32 29.20 -31.13
CA ARG A 474 7.91 28.43 -32.23
C ARG A 474 8.73 27.23 -31.71
N SER A 475 9.39 27.38 -30.56
CA SER A 475 10.04 26.27 -29.86
C SER A 475 9.04 25.23 -29.34
N GLY A 476 7.87 25.66 -28.85
CA GLY A 476 6.79 24.76 -28.46
C GLY A 476 6.25 23.96 -29.64
N LEU A 477 6.12 24.58 -30.82
CA LEU A 477 5.74 23.88 -32.05
C LEU A 477 6.78 22.84 -32.47
N LEU A 478 8.08 23.15 -32.37
CA LEU A 478 9.17 22.20 -32.63
C LEU A 478 9.06 20.95 -31.74
N SER A 479 8.81 21.15 -30.44
CA SER A 479 8.62 20.05 -29.49
C SER A 479 7.39 19.19 -29.84
N LEU A 480 6.27 19.82 -30.21
CA LEU A 480 5.06 19.11 -30.64
C LEU A 480 5.30 18.33 -31.94
N ALA A 481 6.00 18.91 -32.90
CA ALA A 481 6.35 18.28 -34.18
C ALA A 481 7.24 17.04 -33.97
N SER A 482 8.28 17.16 -33.13
CA SER A 482 9.19 16.05 -32.82
C SER A 482 8.45 14.85 -32.23
N ASN A 483 7.44 15.09 -31.38
CA ASN A 483 6.65 14.04 -30.74
C ASN A 483 5.73 13.26 -31.70
N ILE A 484 5.54 13.74 -32.93
CA ILE A 484 4.74 13.08 -33.96
C ILE A 484 5.54 12.76 -35.23
N GLN A 485 6.87 12.70 -35.12
CA GLN A 485 7.78 12.47 -36.25
C GLN A 485 7.57 13.47 -37.40
N ALA A 486 7.32 14.74 -37.06
CA ALA A 486 7.25 15.85 -38.00
C ALA A 486 8.46 16.79 -37.84
N SER A 487 8.81 17.51 -38.89
CA SER A 487 9.84 18.57 -38.90
C SER A 487 9.22 19.93 -39.15
N VAL A 488 9.80 20.96 -38.55
CA VAL A 488 9.50 22.36 -38.86
C VAL A 488 10.68 22.91 -39.63
N ASP A 489 10.49 23.19 -40.92
CA ASP A 489 11.50 23.74 -41.82
C ASP A 489 11.07 25.14 -42.28
N GLY A 490 11.71 26.16 -41.71
CA GLY A 490 11.27 27.54 -41.90
C GLY A 490 9.81 27.70 -41.48
N ASP A 491 8.97 28.20 -42.38
CA ASP A 491 7.54 28.46 -42.14
C ASP A 491 6.62 27.26 -42.38
N TRP A 492 7.18 26.08 -42.63
CA TRP A 492 6.43 24.87 -42.96
C TRP A 492 6.64 23.79 -41.92
N LEU A 493 5.56 23.08 -41.59
CA LEU A 493 5.56 21.84 -40.85
C LEU A 493 5.31 20.70 -41.85
N SER A 494 6.17 19.69 -41.86
CA SER A 494 6.08 18.51 -42.74
C SER A 494 6.19 17.21 -41.94
N ARG A 495 5.50 16.16 -42.37
CA ARG A 495 5.70 14.81 -41.83
C ARG A 495 7.07 14.31 -42.31
N ARG A 496 7.89 13.75 -41.41
CA ARG A 496 9.13 13.08 -41.86
C ARG A 496 8.74 11.82 -42.64
N PRO A 497 9.42 11.50 -43.74
CA PRO A 497 9.27 10.18 -44.34
C PRO A 497 9.55 9.13 -43.26
N GLU A 498 8.70 8.12 -43.15
CA GLU A 498 9.02 6.95 -42.33
C GLU A 498 10.33 6.40 -42.87
N ASP A 499 11.39 6.41 -42.05
CA ASP A 499 12.58 5.62 -42.35
C ASP A 499 12.08 4.18 -42.52
N THR A 500 12.13 3.66 -43.74
CA THR A 500 12.00 2.24 -44.03
C THR A 500 13.11 1.53 -43.27
N ALA A 501 12.78 1.06 -42.06
CA ALA A 501 13.53 0.06 -41.32
C ALA A 501 13.03 -1.33 -41.69
#